data_AF-A0A1C6A6R5-F1
#
_entry.id   AF-A0A1C6A6R5-F1
#
_cell.length_a   1.000
_cell.length_b   1.000
_cell.length_c   1.000
_cell.angle_alpha   90.00
_cell.angle_beta   90.00
_cell.angle_gamma   90.00
#
_symmetry.space_group_name_H-M   'P 1'
#
loop_
_entity.id
_entity.type
_entity.pdbx_description
1 polymer ?
#
loop_
_entity_poly.entity_id
_entity_poly.type
_entity_poly.pdbx_seq_one_letter_code
_entity_poly.pdbx_strand_id
1 'polypeptide(L)'
;MRPKEHRKIVRAVLEKEEKEREQEIASMMPRLCNLVDDSTFITRVESGTSALLALYILCISHNINTVEYYQDIKTRLMRLIDELQGDMLRKFPPQGSTEA
;
A
#
# COMPACT_ATOMS: atom_id res chain seq x y z
N MET A 1 14.00 -13.01 12.23
CA MET A 1 12.95 -12.58 11.27
C MET A 1 12.94 -11.05 11.24
N ARG A 2 13.12 -10.39 10.09
CA ARG A 2 13.01 -8.92 10.02
C ARG A 2 11.57 -8.52 10.41
N PRO A 3 11.35 -7.45 11.18
CA PRO A 3 10.00 -6.95 11.43
C PRO A 3 9.33 -6.67 10.09
N LYS A 4 8.16 -7.26 9.85
CA LYS A 4 7.34 -6.97 8.66
C LYS A 4 7.14 -5.46 8.56
N GLU A 5 7.26 -4.87 7.37
CA GLU A 5 7.35 -3.41 7.18
C GLU A 5 6.21 -2.63 7.83
N HIS A 6 4.98 -3.16 7.80
CA HIS A 6 3.83 -2.56 8.47
C HIS A 6 4.06 -2.32 9.97
N ARG A 7 4.74 -3.22 10.68
CA ARG A 7 5.02 -3.07 12.11
C ARG A 7 5.96 -1.90 12.39
N LYS A 8 6.86 -1.58 11.46
CA LYS A 8 7.74 -0.42 11.59
C LYS A 8 6.95 0.88 11.43
N ILE A 9 6.02 0.93 10.47
CA ILE A 9 5.16 2.10 10.25
C ILE A 9 4.26 2.33 11.47
N VAL A 10 3.56 1.29 11.94
CA VAL A 10 2.71 1.39 13.13
C VAL A 10 3.53 1.84 14.34
N ARG A 11 4.70 1.26 14.57
CA ARG A 11 5.56 1.64 15.69
C ARG A 11 6.01 3.10 15.62
N ALA A 12 6.44 3.58 14.46
CA ALA A 12 6.91 4.95 14.29
C ALA A 12 5.82 5.98 14.69
N VAL A 13 4.56 5.71 14.33
CA VAL A 13 3.43 6.56 14.72
C VAL A 13 3.14 6.43 16.22
N LEU A 14 3.10 5.21 16.76
CA LEU A 14 2.74 4.99 18.17
C LEU A 14 3.81 5.45 19.17
N GLU A 15 5.07 5.58 18.75
CA GLU A 15 6.16 6.17 19.55
C GLU A 15 5.97 7.68 19.79
N LYS A 16 5.10 8.35 19.03
CA LYS A 16 4.75 9.76 19.24
C LYS A 16 3.67 9.94 20.29
N GLU A 17 3.63 11.15 20.87
CA GLU A 17 2.52 11.58 21.72
C GLU A 17 1.20 11.51 20.94
N GLU A 18 0.11 11.17 21.62
CA GLU A 18 -1.20 10.93 21.00
C GLU A 18 -1.65 12.06 20.06
N LYS A 19 -1.46 13.32 20.50
CA LYS A 19 -1.78 14.53 19.73
C LYS A 19 -0.93 14.73 18.45
N GLU A 20 0.21 14.06 18.36
CA GLU A 20 1.15 14.18 17.23
C GLU A 20 1.00 13.04 16.22
N ARG A 21 0.29 11.97 16.57
CA ARG A 21 0.21 10.75 15.74
C ARG A 21 -0.42 10.98 14.38
N GLU A 22 -1.47 11.81 14.32
CA GLU A 22 -2.11 12.18 13.05
C GLU A 22 -1.17 12.98 12.15
N GLN A 23 -0.39 13.89 12.73
CA GLN A 23 0.61 14.66 11.99
C GLN A 23 1.76 13.78 11.52
N GLU A 24 2.21 12.84 12.36
CA GLU A 24 3.27 11.88 11.99
C GLU A 24 2.83 11.04 10.80
N ILE A 25 1.64 10.41 10.84
CA ILE A 25 1.19 9.58 9.71
C ILE A 25 1.01 10.41 8.45
N ALA A 26 0.49 11.64 8.56
CA ALA A 26 0.38 12.57 7.42
C ALA A 26 1.77 12.89 6.82
N SER A 27 2.78 13.13 7.66
CA SER A 27 4.15 13.39 7.21
C SER A 27 4.80 12.19 6.52
N MET A 28 4.39 10.96 6.88
CA MET A 28 4.90 9.73 6.28
C MET A 28 4.26 9.44 4.91
N MET A 29 3.08 10.00 4.60
CA MET A 29 2.32 9.66 3.40
C MET A 29 3.09 9.81 2.09
N PRO A 30 3.83 10.90 1.82
CA PRO A 30 4.62 11.00 0.59
C PRO A 30 5.58 9.83 0.40
N ARG A 31 6.23 9.39 1.48
CA ARG A 31 7.12 8.24 1.45
C ARG A 31 6.36 6.93 1.21
N LEU A 32 5.18 6.76 1.83
CA LEU A 32 4.35 5.56 1.63
C LEU A 32 3.83 5.47 0.19
N CYS A 33 3.45 6.60 -0.42
CA CYS A 33 3.07 6.64 -1.83
C CYS A 33 4.26 6.26 -2.73
N ASN A 34 5.45 6.78 -2.44
CA ASN A 34 6.66 6.42 -3.21
C ASN A 34 7.03 4.94 -3.15
N LEU A 35 6.64 4.20 -2.09
CA LEU A 35 6.82 2.74 -2.06
C LEU A 35 6.05 2.04 -3.19
N VAL A 36 4.90 2.61 -3.58
CA VAL A 36 4.05 2.12 -4.65
C VAL A 36 4.41 2.74 -5.99
N ASP A 37 5.20 3.82 -6.06
CA ASP A 37 5.53 4.49 -7.32
C ASP A 37 6.95 4.14 -7.83
N ASP A 38 7.98 4.09 -6.95
CA ASP A 38 9.40 4.17 -7.34
C ASP A 38 10.23 2.88 -7.12
N SER A 39 9.66 1.67 -7.31
CA SER A 39 10.44 0.42 -7.18
C SER A 39 10.11 -0.66 -8.21
N THR A 40 10.72 -1.85 -8.10
CA THR A 40 10.35 -2.99 -8.96
C THR A 40 8.93 -3.47 -8.61
N PHE A 41 8.19 -4.00 -9.57
CA PHE A 41 6.76 -4.32 -9.36
C PHE A 41 6.49 -5.25 -8.17
N ILE A 42 7.35 -6.25 -7.90
CA ILE A 42 7.20 -7.16 -6.75
C ILE A 42 7.32 -6.38 -5.44
N THR A 43 8.35 -5.55 -5.33
CA THR A 43 8.60 -4.73 -4.13
C THR A 43 7.50 -3.67 -3.95
N ARG A 44 7.02 -3.04 -5.03
CA ARG A 44 5.88 -2.10 -5.00
C ARG A 44 4.64 -2.75 -4.39
N VAL A 45 4.29 -3.97 -4.81
CA VAL A 45 3.11 -4.69 -4.30
C VAL A 45 3.28 -5.08 -2.82
N GLU A 46 4.44 -5.62 -2.44
CA GLU A 46 4.70 -6.04 -1.05
C GLU A 46 4.69 -4.85 -0.09
N SER A 47 5.38 -3.77 -0.43
CA SER A 47 5.46 -2.57 0.40
C SER A 47 4.14 -1.80 0.43
N GLY A 48 3.41 -1.71 -0.69
CA GLY A 48 2.06 -1.13 -0.73
C GLY A 48 1.07 -1.88 0.15
N THR A 49 1.10 -3.22 0.11
CA THR A 49 0.28 -4.07 1.00
C THR A 49 0.65 -3.86 2.47
N SER A 50 1.93 -3.71 2.77
CA SER A 50 2.40 -3.39 4.13
C SER A 50 1.94 -2.01 4.60
N ALA A 51 1.94 -0.99 3.74
CA ALA A 51 1.42 0.32 4.07
C ALA A 51 -0.09 0.27 4.37
N LEU A 52 -0.88 -0.42 3.53
CA LEU A 52 -2.32 -0.63 3.77
C LEU A 52 -2.60 -1.31 5.11
N LEU A 53 -1.84 -2.36 5.44
CA LEU A 53 -2.02 -3.05 6.72
C LEU A 53 -1.67 -2.15 7.92
N ALA A 54 -0.64 -1.31 7.80
CA ALA A 54 -0.29 -0.36 8.84
C ALA A 54 -1.40 0.68 9.07
N LEU A 55 -1.92 1.28 8.00
CA LEU A 55 -3.01 2.25 8.04
C LEU A 55 -4.27 1.61 8.65
N TYR A 56 -4.62 0.38 8.25
CA TYR A 56 -5.72 -0.36 8.84
C TYR A 56 -5.58 -0.54 10.36
N ILE A 57 -4.39 -0.95 10.83
CA ILE A 57 -4.13 -1.14 12.27
C ILE A 57 -4.24 0.18 13.02
N LEU A 58 -3.66 1.26 12.49
CA LEU A 58 -3.76 2.59 13.09
C LEU A 58 -5.22 3.06 13.19
N CYS A 59 -6.02 2.82 12.15
CA CYS A 59 -7.43 3.17 12.12
C CYS A 59 -8.26 2.34 13.12
N ILE A 60 -8.21 1.02 13.04
CA ILE A 60 -9.13 0.14 13.77
C ILE A 60 -8.68 -0.11 15.21
N SER A 61 -7.36 -0.25 15.45
CA SER A 61 -6.84 -0.59 16.77
C SER A 61 -6.41 0.63 17.59
N HIS A 62 -6.17 1.78 16.95
CA HIS A 62 -5.63 2.97 17.61
C HIS A 62 -6.45 4.24 17.37
N ASN A 63 -7.59 4.14 16.70
CA ASN A 63 -8.54 5.25 16.47
C ASN A 63 -7.92 6.49 15.81
N ILE A 64 -6.88 6.29 14.97
CA ILE A 64 -6.24 7.35 14.19
C ILE A 64 -6.91 7.35 12.81
N ASN A 65 -7.52 8.47 12.40
CA ASN A 65 -8.23 8.50 11.13
C ASN A 65 -7.26 8.44 9.93
N THR A 66 -7.13 7.27 9.33
CA THR A 66 -6.29 7.06 8.14
C THR A 66 -7.08 6.62 6.90
N VAL A 67 -8.40 6.87 6.86
CA VAL A 67 -9.28 6.35 5.81
C VAL A 67 -8.89 6.88 4.43
N GLU A 68 -8.66 8.19 4.32
CA GLU A 68 -8.26 8.83 3.05
C GLU A 68 -6.90 8.34 2.58
N TYR A 69 -5.95 8.21 3.50
CA TYR A 69 -4.61 7.67 3.24
C TYR A 69 -4.65 6.22 2.75
N TYR A 70 -5.50 5.40 3.37
CA TYR A 70 -5.70 4.01 2.94
C TYR A 70 -6.26 3.97 1.52
N GLN A 71 -7.21 4.84 1.22
CA GLN A 71 -7.82 4.91 -0.11
C GLN A 71 -6.82 5.31 -1.19
N ASP A 72 -5.95 6.30 -0.95
CA ASP A 72 -4.92 6.71 -1.92
C ASP A 72 -3.96 5.57 -2.25
N ILE A 73 -3.39 4.92 -1.22
CA ILE A 73 -2.47 3.78 -1.40
C ILE A 73 -3.19 2.62 -2.10
N LYS A 74 -4.45 2.33 -1.75
CA LYS A 74 -5.23 1.26 -2.38
C LYS A 74 -5.43 1.56 -3.87
N THR A 75 -5.82 2.77 -4.23
CA THR A 75 -6.02 3.16 -5.63
C THR A 75 -4.74 3.02 -6.44
N ARG A 76 -3.60 3.45 -5.90
CA ARG A 76 -2.29 3.29 -6.57
C ARG A 76 -1.91 1.82 -6.76
N LEU A 77 -2.12 1.00 -5.72
CA LEU A 77 -1.82 -0.43 -5.78
C LEU A 77 -2.72 -1.17 -6.77
N MET A 78 -4.00 -0.82 -6.84
CA MET A 78 -4.93 -1.40 -7.83
C MET A 78 -4.50 -1.06 -9.26
N ARG A 79 -4.13 0.20 -9.54
CA ARG A 79 -3.60 0.58 -10.86
C ARG A 79 -2.36 -0.22 -11.24
N LEU A 80 -1.42 -0.42 -10.31
CA LEU A 80 -0.26 -1.27 -10.54
C LEU A 80 -0.65 -2.71 -10.87
N ILE A 81 -1.61 -3.28 -10.14
CA ILE A 81 -2.10 -4.64 -10.42
C ILE A 81 -2.70 -4.72 -11.83
N ASP A 82 -3.49 -3.72 -12.23
CA ASP A 82 -4.08 -3.64 -13.57
C ASP A 82 -2.99 -3.52 -14.66
N GLU A 83 -1.95 -2.72 -14.44
CA GLU A 83 -0.80 -2.60 -15.34
C GLU A 83 -0.08 -3.95 -15.52
N LEU A 84 0.20 -4.65 -14.41
CA LEU A 84 0.85 -5.95 -14.44
C LEU A 84 -0.01 -7.00 -15.15
N GLN A 85 -1.32 -6.99 -14.93
CA GLN A 85 -2.25 -7.85 -15.66
C GLN A 85 -2.24 -7.50 -17.14
N GLY A 86 -2.23 -6.22 -17.50
CA GLY A 86 -2.14 -5.75 -18.88
C GLY A 86 -0.89 -6.28 -19.59
N ASP A 87 0.27 -6.24 -18.93
CA ASP A 87 1.51 -6.78 -19.48
C ASP A 87 1.50 -8.31 -19.62
N MET A 88 0.90 -9.01 -18.65
CA MET A 88 0.67 -10.45 -18.76
C MET A 88 -0.22 -10.79 -19.96
N LEU A 89 -1.33 -10.08 -20.15
CA LEU A 89 -2.25 -10.28 -21.27
C LEU A 89 -1.63 -9.91 -22.62
N ARG A 90 -0.74 -8.91 -22.68
CA ARG A 90 0.01 -8.60 -23.90
C ARG A 90 0.96 -9.74 -24.28
N LYS A 91 1.61 -10.36 -23.29
CA LYS A 91 2.53 -11.48 -23.51
C LYS A 91 1.79 -12.79 -23.80
N PHE A 92 0.67 -12.99 -23.13
CA PHE A 92 -0.19 -14.17 -23.23
C PHE A 92 -1.61 -13.70 -23.52
N PRO A 93 -1.90 -13.29 -24.77
CA PRO A 93 -3.23 -12.85 -25.14
C PRO A 93 -4.23 -13.96 -24.86
N PRO A 94 -5.44 -13.62 -24.38
CA PRO A 94 -6.47 -14.63 -24.19
C PRO A 94 -6.67 -15.33 -25.53
N GLN A 95 -6.48 -16.64 -25.55
CA GLN A 95 -6.86 -17.43 -26.71
C GLN A 95 -8.38 -17.26 -26.81
N GLY A 96 -8.83 -16.60 -27.88
CA GLY A 96 -10.24 -16.41 -28.12
C GLY A 96 -10.96 -17.75 -27.95
N SER A 97 -12.13 -17.74 -27.33
CA SER A 97 -13.04 -18.86 -27.35
C SER A 97 -13.15 -19.36 -28.79
N THR A 98 -12.50 -20.47 -29.09
CA THR A 98 -12.71 -21.23 -30.32
C THR A 98 -14.09 -21.86 -30.19
N GLU A 99 -15.13 -21.06 -30.36
CA GLU A 99 -16.44 -21.54 -30.79
C GLU A 99 -16.46 -21.38 -32.31
N ALA A 100 -16.21 -22.49 -33.00
CA ALA A 100 -16.54 -22.72 -34.40
C ALA A 100 -17.34 -24.01 -34.47
#